data_AF-A0A1J5DNV3-F1
#
_entry.id   AF-A0A1J5DNV3-F1
#
_cell.length_a   1.000
_cell.length_b   1.000
_cell.length_c   1.000
_cell.angle_alpha   90.00
_cell.angle_beta   90.00
_cell.angle_gamma   90.00
#
_symmetry.space_group_name_H-M   'P 1'
#
loop_
_entity.id
_entity.type
_entity.pdbx_description
1 polymer ?
#
loop_
_entity_poly.entity_id
_entity_poly.type
_entity_poly.pdbx_seq_one_letter_code
_entity_poly.pdbx_strand_id
1 'polypeptide(L)'
;MLIKGWIYKNRDKSRAIIAACFFVALCSILTCFDISWAKVSDSLLESSWFVDLKEFSISAHGTLSCEVCHGVMDEGAGGHPVPGKDISSNRRPTDRFDYFRCRKCHRESYGRFLKGSHAEALKKEKVNGDIEAISSLPGDKRAPTCGHCHSSHYEEARLGRVEAGRRMTEVCGACHSSQKKTYLKGFHGKTAHNLGDMTSAYCSDCHGAHTCISLKEKDAALKACLRCHQKADASFASFVIHPASVKGEDSNKVFKVAVIRTVTVVMGSIVLLIIVFFYGHSFLWILRELHEKLRRH
;
A
#
# COMPACT_ATOMS: atom_id res chain seq x y z
N MET A 1 -0.73 -46.72 49.11
CA MET A 1 -1.24 -45.40 48.69
C MET A 1 -0.19 -44.64 47.87
N LEU A 2 0.44 -45.31 46.89
CA LEU A 2 1.68 -44.86 46.22
C LEU A 2 1.50 -44.44 44.76
N ILE A 3 0.27 -44.43 44.24
CA ILE A 3 -0.02 -44.12 42.82
C ILE A 3 -0.51 -42.66 42.62
N LYS A 4 -1.07 -42.03 43.66
CA LYS A 4 -1.59 -40.65 43.56
C LYS A 4 -0.50 -39.56 43.56
N GLY A 5 0.70 -39.85 44.09
CA GLY A 5 1.81 -38.88 44.15
C GLY A 5 2.59 -38.70 42.84
N TRP A 6 2.57 -39.70 41.96
CA TRP A 6 3.30 -39.65 40.68
C TRP A 6 2.57 -38.83 39.61
N ILE A 7 1.23 -38.86 39.61
CA ILE A 7 0.39 -38.13 38.65
C ILE A 7 0.37 -36.61 38.94
N TYR A 8 0.53 -36.19 40.20
CA TYR A 8 0.54 -34.77 40.56
C TYR A 8 1.90 -34.09 40.28
N LYS A 9 3.02 -34.82 40.44
CA LYS A 9 4.39 -34.30 40.25
C LYS A 9 4.77 -34.04 38.79
N ASN A 10 4.12 -34.71 37.84
CA ASN A 10 4.35 -34.50 36.40
C ASN A 10 3.46 -33.40 35.79
N ARG A 11 2.33 -33.05 36.40
CA ARG A 11 1.39 -32.06 35.84
C ARG A 11 1.88 -30.61 36.01
N ASP A 12 2.64 -30.32 37.06
CA ASP A 12 3.21 -28.99 37.34
C ASP A 12 4.50 -28.71 36.55
N LYS A 13 5.33 -29.73 36.31
CA LYS A 13 6.50 -29.58 35.43
C LYS A 13 6.10 -29.27 33.99
N SER A 14 5.02 -29.88 33.50
CA SER A 14 4.46 -29.54 32.19
C SER A 14 3.95 -28.10 32.13
N ARG A 15 3.31 -27.58 33.19
CA ARG A 15 2.80 -26.20 33.23
C ARG A 15 3.90 -25.14 33.32
N ALA A 16 4.97 -25.40 34.06
CA ALA A 16 6.12 -24.50 34.16
C ALA A 16 6.93 -24.43 32.84
N ILE A 17 7.07 -25.57 32.15
CA ILE A 17 7.70 -25.62 30.82
C ILE A 17 6.81 -24.91 29.78
N ILE A 18 5.49 -25.10 29.84
CA ILE A 18 4.54 -24.39 28.96
C ILE A 18 4.57 -22.87 29.18
N ALA A 19 4.71 -22.39 30.43
CA ALA A 19 4.78 -20.95 30.75
C ALA A 19 6.12 -20.31 30.33
N ALA A 20 7.24 -21.02 30.49
CA ALA A 20 8.56 -20.55 30.06
C ALA A 20 8.69 -20.52 28.52
N CYS A 21 8.10 -21.49 27.82
CA CYS A 21 8.00 -21.47 26.37
C CYS A 21 7.10 -20.32 25.87
N PHE A 22 6.05 -19.94 26.62
CA PHE A 22 5.19 -18.81 26.28
C PHE A 22 5.93 -17.46 26.37
N PHE A 23 6.82 -17.28 27.35
CA PHE A 23 7.56 -16.02 27.55
C PHE A 23 8.71 -15.83 26.55
N VAL A 24 9.38 -16.91 26.15
CA VAL A 24 10.40 -16.89 25.08
C VAL A 24 9.75 -16.73 23.69
N ALA A 25 8.55 -17.28 23.49
CA ALA A 25 7.75 -17.02 22.29
C ALA A 25 7.30 -15.55 22.22
N LEU A 26 6.88 -14.93 23.34
CA LEU A 26 6.43 -13.53 23.35
C LEU A 26 7.56 -12.53 23.05
N CYS A 27 8.78 -12.77 23.57
CA CYS A 27 9.94 -11.92 23.28
C CYS A 27 10.45 -12.07 21.84
N SER A 28 10.31 -13.26 21.24
CA SER A 28 10.64 -13.49 19.83
C SER A 28 9.60 -12.88 18.88
N ILE A 29 8.35 -12.73 19.34
CA ILE A 29 7.29 -12.05 18.57
C ILE A 29 7.51 -10.53 18.54
N LEU A 30 8.08 -9.93 19.59
CA LEU A 30 8.35 -8.48 19.64
C LEU A 30 9.56 -8.04 18.79
N THR A 31 10.51 -8.94 18.48
CA THR A 31 11.63 -8.68 17.56
C THR A 31 11.37 -9.16 16.13
N CYS A 32 10.33 -9.99 15.90
CA CYS A 32 9.90 -10.42 14.56
C CYS A 32 8.78 -9.58 13.94
N PHE A 33 8.41 -8.43 14.54
CA PHE A 33 7.60 -7.42 13.84
C PHE A 33 8.45 -6.57 12.87
N ASP A 34 9.47 -7.16 12.24
CA ASP A 34 9.75 -6.80 10.86
C ASP A 34 8.61 -7.38 10.03
N ILE A 35 7.57 -6.54 9.90
CA ILE A 35 6.49 -6.69 8.95
C ILE A 35 7.12 -7.18 7.66
N SER A 36 6.90 -8.46 7.38
CA SER A 36 7.06 -9.02 6.06
C SER A 36 6.11 -8.22 5.18
N TRP A 37 6.67 -7.19 4.55
CA TRP A 37 6.09 -6.62 3.36
C TRP A 37 6.03 -7.80 2.42
N ALA A 38 4.86 -8.44 2.32
CA ALA A 38 4.54 -9.22 1.15
C ALA A 38 4.96 -8.31 0.00
N LYS A 39 5.99 -8.74 -0.75
CA LYS A 39 6.29 -8.13 -2.04
C LYS A 39 4.96 -8.21 -2.76
N VAL A 40 4.28 -7.07 -2.86
CA VAL A 40 3.17 -6.88 -3.78
C VAL A 40 3.76 -7.35 -5.09
N SER A 41 3.25 -8.47 -5.59
CA SER A 41 3.80 -9.08 -6.78
C SER A 41 3.79 -8.01 -7.87
N ASP A 42 4.92 -7.81 -8.54
CA ASP A 42 5.03 -6.94 -9.72
C ASP A 42 3.97 -7.29 -10.80
N SER A 43 3.28 -8.42 -10.65
CA SER A 43 2.17 -8.89 -11.48
C SER A 43 0.89 -8.04 -11.43
N LEU A 44 0.64 -7.25 -10.37
CA LEU A 44 -0.63 -6.52 -10.26
C LEU A 44 -0.77 -5.34 -11.24
N LEU A 45 0.33 -4.92 -11.89
CA LEU A 45 0.38 -3.68 -12.67
C LEU A 45 0.89 -3.85 -14.10
N GLU A 46 1.59 -4.94 -14.44
CA GLU A 46 2.22 -5.05 -15.76
C GLU A 46 1.52 -6.07 -16.65
N SER A 47 0.88 -5.56 -17.70
CA SER A 47 0.44 -6.39 -18.83
C SER A 47 1.68 -6.84 -19.61
N SER A 48 1.88 -8.15 -19.67
CA SER A 48 2.96 -8.77 -20.43
C SER A 48 2.54 -8.99 -21.90
N TRP A 49 3.48 -9.39 -22.76
CA TRP A 49 3.17 -9.81 -24.13
C TRP A 49 2.32 -11.09 -24.17
N PHE A 50 2.38 -11.88 -23.11
CA PHE A 50 1.62 -13.11 -22.93
C PHE A 50 0.48 -12.89 -21.95
N VAL A 51 -0.64 -13.56 -22.23
CA VAL A 51 -1.84 -13.50 -21.40
C VAL A 51 -2.09 -14.88 -20.81
N ASP A 52 -2.17 -14.95 -19.48
CA ASP A 52 -2.66 -16.15 -18.82
C ASP A 52 -4.19 -16.21 -19.02
N LEU A 53 -4.65 -17.15 -19.84
CA LEU A 53 -6.06 -17.28 -20.17
C LEU A 53 -6.91 -17.70 -18.98
N LYS A 54 -6.33 -18.39 -17.99
CA LYS A 54 -7.05 -18.76 -16.75
C LYS A 54 -7.31 -17.51 -15.92
N GLU A 55 -6.30 -16.67 -15.70
CA GLU A 55 -6.47 -15.42 -14.97
C GLU A 55 -7.30 -14.39 -15.75
N PHE A 56 -7.16 -14.33 -17.08
CA PHE A 56 -7.97 -13.45 -17.91
C PHE A 56 -9.46 -13.80 -17.83
N SER A 57 -9.80 -15.10 -17.82
CA SER A 57 -11.19 -15.56 -17.82
C SER A 57 -12.00 -15.11 -16.60
N ILE A 58 -11.35 -14.81 -15.48
CA ILE A 58 -11.99 -14.31 -14.25
C ILE A 58 -12.03 -12.77 -14.17
N SER A 59 -11.39 -12.08 -15.11
CA SER A 59 -11.37 -10.62 -15.16
C SER A 59 -12.73 -10.02 -15.54
N ALA A 60 -12.88 -8.71 -15.37
CA ALA A 60 -14.03 -7.95 -15.81
C ALA A 60 -14.32 -8.07 -17.32
N HIS A 61 -13.30 -8.41 -18.11
CA HIS A 61 -13.37 -8.56 -19.56
C HIS A 61 -13.23 -10.01 -20.03
N GLY A 62 -13.22 -11.01 -19.11
CA GLY A 62 -12.90 -12.40 -19.42
C GLY A 62 -13.83 -13.08 -20.43
N THR A 63 -15.01 -12.51 -20.69
CA THR A 63 -15.97 -12.98 -21.69
C THR A 63 -15.85 -12.31 -23.06
N LEU A 64 -14.98 -11.31 -23.21
CA LEU A 64 -14.78 -10.60 -24.47
C LEU A 64 -13.74 -11.33 -25.34
N SER A 65 -13.95 -11.31 -26.66
CA SER A 65 -12.90 -11.73 -27.58
C SER A 65 -11.79 -10.68 -27.62
N CYS A 66 -10.56 -11.14 -27.81
CA CYS A 66 -9.37 -10.28 -27.88
C CYS A 66 -9.50 -9.18 -28.95
N GLU A 67 -10.19 -9.49 -30.05
CA GLU A 67 -10.40 -8.59 -31.18
C GLU A 67 -11.20 -7.32 -30.83
N VAL A 68 -12.05 -7.39 -29.80
CA VAL A 68 -12.79 -6.22 -29.31
C VAL A 68 -11.83 -5.09 -28.93
N CYS A 69 -10.69 -5.46 -28.35
CA CYS A 69 -9.66 -4.53 -27.89
C CYS A 69 -8.50 -4.40 -28.88
N HIS A 70 -7.99 -5.50 -29.42
CA HIS A 70 -6.81 -5.49 -30.32
C HIS A 70 -7.15 -5.23 -31.79
N GLY A 71 -8.40 -5.44 -32.21
CA GLY A 71 -8.79 -5.45 -33.62
C GLY A 71 -8.46 -6.80 -34.27
N VAL A 72 -8.40 -6.84 -35.60
CA VAL A 72 -8.00 -8.05 -36.32
C VAL A 72 -6.55 -8.38 -35.95
N MET A 73 -6.35 -9.58 -35.41
CA MET A 73 -5.03 -10.11 -35.07
C MET A 73 -4.66 -11.16 -36.10
N ASP A 74 -4.01 -10.74 -37.19
CA ASP A 74 -3.57 -11.64 -38.25
C ASP A 74 -2.20 -12.24 -37.89
N GLU A 75 -2.12 -13.57 -37.82
CA GLU A 75 -0.87 -14.30 -37.59
C GLU A 75 0.14 -14.11 -38.73
N GLY A 76 -0.32 -13.75 -39.94
CA GLY A 76 0.50 -13.52 -41.13
C GLY A 76 1.22 -12.17 -41.18
N ALA A 77 0.85 -11.21 -40.32
CA ALA A 77 1.42 -9.85 -40.31
C ALA A 77 2.67 -9.70 -39.42
N GLY A 78 3.20 -10.83 -38.93
CA GLY A 78 4.23 -10.86 -37.87
C GLY A 78 3.56 -10.82 -36.50
N GLY A 79 3.80 -11.83 -35.67
CA GLY A 79 3.27 -11.92 -34.32
C GLY A 79 3.70 -10.75 -33.42
N HIS A 80 3.42 -10.84 -32.10
CA HIS A 80 3.86 -9.81 -31.17
C HIS A 80 5.38 -9.56 -31.31
N PRO A 81 5.84 -8.30 -31.35
CA PRO A 81 7.23 -8.04 -31.61
C PRO A 81 8.11 -8.55 -30.45
N VAL A 82 9.18 -9.27 -30.78
CA VAL A 82 10.08 -9.91 -29.81
C VAL A 82 11.10 -8.89 -29.30
N PRO A 83 11.16 -8.62 -27.97
CA PRO A 83 12.14 -7.69 -27.40
C PRO A 83 13.57 -8.07 -27.81
N GLY A 84 14.34 -7.11 -28.34
CA GLY A 84 15.71 -7.32 -28.81
C GLY A 84 15.86 -7.80 -30.25
N LYS A 85 14.78 -8.29 -30.90
CA LYS A 85 14.78 -8.68 -32.32
C LYS A 85 13.98 -7.70 -33.19
N ASP A 86 12.77 -7.36 -32.75
CA ASP A 86 11.82 -6.57 -33.56
C ASP A 86 11.63 -5.14 -33.03
N ILE A 87 12.21 -4.82 -31.86
CA ILE A 87 12.10 -3.51 -31.23
C ILE A 87 13.40 -3.18 -30.48
N SER A 88 14.04 -2.08 -30.88
CA SER A 88 15.22 -1.52 -30.19
C SER A 88 14.84 -0.80 -28.88
N SER A 89 13.56 -0.40 -28.72
CA SER A 89 13.10 0.36 -27.57
C SER A 89 12.66 -0.55 -26.40
N ASN A 90 13.17 -0.28 -25.21
CA ASN A 90 12.79 -0.90 -23.93
C ASN A 90 11.37 -0.50 -23.43
N ARG A 91 10.44 -0.22 -24.33
CA ARG A 91 9.06 0.18 -23.97
C ARG A 91 8.26 -1.03 -23.52
N ARG A 92 7.46 -0.86 -22.47
CA ARG A 92 6.58 -1.91 -21.95
C ARG A 92 5.41 -2.15 -22.89
N PRO A 93 4.82 -3.36 -22.92
CA PRO A 93 3.61 -3.62 -23.71
C PRO A 93 2.48 -2.63 -23.38
N THR A 94 2.30 -2.32 -22.10
CA THR A 94 1.33 -1.32 -21.60
C THR A 94 1.48 0.06 -22.25
N ASP A 95 2.70 0.47 -22.62
CA ASP A 95 2.96 1.77 -23.24
C ASP A 95 2.59 1.81 -24.74
N ARG A 96 2.47 0.64 -25.38
CA ARG A 96 2.22 0.54 -26.83
C ARG A 96 0.75 0.45 -27.19
N PHE A 97 -0.12 0.08 -26.25
CA PHE A 97 -1.54 -0.09 -26.52
C PHE A 97 -2.26 1.27 -26.69
N ASP A 98 -3.14 1.37 -27.69
CA ASP A 98 -3.98 2.56 -27.90
C ASP A 98 -5.24 2.54 -27.01
N TYR A 99 -5.13 3.20 -25.86
CA TYR A 99 -6.23 3.35 -24.91
C TYR A 99 -7.36 4.26 -25.38
N PHE A 100 -7.29 4.88 -26.57
CA PHE A 100 -8.47 5.53 -27.17
C PHE A 100 -9.62 4.53 -27.35
N ARG A 101 -9.31 3.24 -27.57
CA ARG A 101 -10.33 2.19 -27.71
C ARG A 101 -11.21 2.04 -26.48
N CYS A 102 -10.68 2.27 -25.27
CA CYS A 102 -11.44 2.23 -24.02
C CYS A 102 -12.62 3.21 -24.02
N ARG A 103 -12.51 4.34 -24.75
CA ARG A 103 -13.59 5.34 -24.87
C ARG A 103 -14.87 4.75 -25.47
N LYS A 104 -14.79 3.70 -26.31
CA LYS A 104 -15.98 3.12 -26.95
C LYS A 104 -17.02 2.68 -25.90
N CYS A 105 -16.55 2.08 -24.81
CA CYS A 105 -17.38 1.59 -23.70
C CYS A 105 -17.29 2.48 -22.45
N HIS A 106 -16.10 2.89 -22.03
CA HIS A 106 -15.86 3.71 -20.83
C HIS A 106 -15.85 5.22 -21.12
N ARG A 107 -16.89 5.72 -21.79
CA ARG A 107 -16.98 7.12 -22.24
C ARG A 107 -16.80 8.12 -21.10
N GLU A 108 -17.47 7.88 -19.97
CA GLU A 108 -17.43 8.78 -18.82
C GLU A 108 -16.06 8.80 -18.14
N SER A 109 -15.52 7.61 -17.82
CA SER A 109 -14.19 7.49 -17.22
C SER A 109 -13.10 8.10 -18.11
N TYR A 110 -13.18 7.85 -19.43
CA TYR A 110 -12.27 8.45 -20.40
C TYR A 110 -12.42 9.98 -20.45
N GLY A 111 -13.65 10.50 -20.45
CA GLY A 111 -13.91 11.93 -20.41
C GLY A 111 -13.41 12.61 -19.13
N ARG A 112 -13.50 11.94 -17.98
CA ARG A 112 -12.92 12.40 -16.70
C ARG A 112 -11.39 12.39 -16.75
N PHE A 113 -10.79 11.34 -17.30
CA PHE A 113 -9.35 11.22 -17.47
C PHE A 113 -8.75 12.37 -18.28
N LEU A 114 -9.35 12.72 -19.41
CA LEU A 114 -8.85 13.81 -20.27
C LEU A 114 -8.81 15.19 -19.58
N LYS A 115 -9.60 15.39 -18.53
CA LYS A 115 -9.63 16.63 -17.73
C LYS A 115 -8.63 16.61 -16.57
N GLY A 116 -7.96 15.48 -16.37
CA GLY A 116 -7.13 15.23 -15.20
C GLY A 116 -5.66 15.60 -15.34
N SER A 117 -4.95 15.67 -14.22
CA SER A 117 -3.54 16.05 -14.19
C SER A 117 -2.62 15.03 -14.89
N HIS A 118 -2.98 13.73 -14.88
CA HIS A 118 -2.23 12.70 -15.62
C HIS A 118 -2.36 12.87 -17.15
N ALA A 119 -3.55 13.19 -17.65
CA ALA A 119 -3.72 13.46 -19.08
C ALA A 119 -3.04 14.77 -19.52
N GLU A 120 -3.00 15.79 -18.65
CA GLU A 120 -2.22 17.00 -18.89
C GLU A 120 -0.71 16.70 -18.96
N ALA A 121 -0.20 15.87 -18.05
CA ALA A 121 1.19 15.43 -18.05
C ALA A 121 1.54 14.64 -19.33
N LEU A 122 0.68 13.70 -19.74
CA LEU A 122 0.83 12.96 -21.00
C LEU A 122 0.91 13.88 -22.23
N LYS A 123 0.11 14.96 -22.27
CA LYS A 123 0.16 15.94 -23.37
C LYS A 123 1.50 16.67 -23.39
N LYS A 124 2.01 17.09 -22.22
CA LYS A 124 3.31 17.77 -22.11
C LYS A 124 4.46 16.86 -22.52
N GLU A 125 4.42 15.58 -22.13
CA GLU A 125 5.39 14.57 -22.57
C GLU A 125 5.39 14.40 -24.09
N LYS A 126 4.23 14.32 -24.73
CA LYS A 126 4.12 14.21 -26.20
C LYS A 126 4.61 15.45 -26.96
N VAL A 127 4.42 16.64 -26.40
CA VAL A 127 4.83 17.91 -27.03
C VAL A 127 6.35 18.10 -26.99
N ASN A 128 7.04 17.50 -26.01
CA ASN A 128 8.50 17.60 -25.84
C ASN A 128 9.29 16.62 -26.74
N GLY A 129 8.63 15.93 -27.66
CA GLY A 129 9.23 15.47 -28.92
C GLY A 129 10.15 14.24 -28.91
N ASP A 130 10.91 13.96 -27.86
CA ASP A 130 11.83 12.82 -27.87
C ASP A 130 11.19 11.56 -27.28
N ILE A 131 10.55 10.80 -28.17
CA ILE A 131 10.00 9.46 -27.93
C ILE A 131 11.05 8.52 -27.29
N GLU A 132 12.34 8.70 -27.60
CA GLU A 132 13.47 7.94 -27.04
C GLU A 132 13.90 8.43 -25.63
N ALA A 133 13.80 9.74 -25.35
CA ALA A 133 14.05 10.30 -24.02
C ALA A 133 12.97 9.87 -23.00
N ILE A 134 11.71 9.75 -23.45
CA ILE A 134 10.59 9.27 -22.61
C ILE A 134 10.78 7.82 -22.20
N SER A 135 11.29 6.95 -23.08
CA SER A 135 11.59 5.54 -22.73
C SER A 135 12.75 5.38 -21.73
N SER A 136 13.55 6.42 -21.55
CA SER A 136 14.69 6.44 -20.62
C SER A 136 14.31 6.99 -19.23
N LEU A 137 13.11 7.56 -19.07
CA LEU A 137 12.60 7.99 -17.77
C LEU A 137 12.21 6.75 -16.94
N PRO A 138 12.65 6.67 -15.67
CA PRO A 138 12.21 5.60 -14.78
C PRO A 138 10.67 5.63 -14.68
N GLY A 139 10.05 4.45 -14.56
CA GLY A 139 8.61 4.27 -14.72
C GLY A 139 7.75 5.09 -13.76
N ASP A 140 8.33 5.54 -12.64
CA ASP A 140 7.74 6.44 -11.65
C ASP A 140 7.60 7.90 -12.13
N LYS A 141 8.25 8.27 -13.24
CA LYS A 141 8.28 9.63 -13.79
C LYS A 141 7.49 9.83 -15.08
N ARG A 142 6.91 8.76 -15.64
CA ARG A 142 6.06 8.83 -16.84
C ARG A 142 4.60 9.01 -16.47
N ALA A 143 3.89 9.81 -17.24
CA ALA A 143 2.46 9.99 -17.02
C ALA A 143 1.69 8.70 -17.36
N PRO A 144 0.83 8.20 -16.46
CA PRO A 144 0.15 6.93 -16.65
C PRO A 144 -1.03 7.04 -17.61
N THR A 145 -1.30 5.95 -18.33
CA THR A 145 -2.52 5.70 -19.12
C THR A 145 -3.44 4.70 -18.40
N CYS A 146 -4.56 4.31 -19.01
CA CYS A 146 -5.54 3.41 -18.36
C CYS A 146 -4.91 2.09 -17.88
N GLY A 147 -4.07 1.46 -18.71
CA GLY A 147 -3.42 0.19 -18.39
C GLY A 147 -2.34 0.27 -17.31
N HIS A 148 -1.92 1.48 -16.94
CA HIS A 148 -0.98 1.70 -15.83
C HIS A 148 -1.67 1.75 -14.47
N CYS A 149 -3.00 1.91 -14.45
CA CYS A 149 -3.77 1.95 -13.21
C CYS A 149 -4.62 0.71 -13.01
N HIS A 150 -5.22 0.20 -14.08
CA HIS A 150 -5.99 -1.04 -14.08
C HIS A 150 -5.44 -1.98 -15.13
N SER A 151 -5.27 -3.26 -14.81
CA SER A 151 -4.78 -4.23 -15.79
C SER A 151 -5.83 -4.45 -16.87
N SER A 152 -5.46 -4.31 -18.14
CA SER A 152 -6.42 -4.51 -19.24
C SER A 152 -6.88 -5.97 -19.36
N HIS A 153 -6.06 -6.91 -18.87
CA HIS A 153 -6.35 -8.35 -18.90
C HIS A 153 -6.78 -8.93 -17.55
N TYR A 154 -6.44 -8.29 -16.42
CA TYR A 154 -6.57 -8.92 -15.10
C TYR A 154 -7.32 -8.06 -14.07
N GLU A 155 -7.99 -6.98 -14.50
CA GLU A 155 -8.79 -6.20 -13.56
C GLU A 155 -10.06 -6.95 -13.17
N GLU A 156 -10.29 -7.10 -11.87
CA GLU A 156 -11.47 -7.75 -11.33
C GLU A 156 -12.67 -6.80 -11.28
N ALA A 157 -13.86 -7.34 -11.56
CA ALA A 157 -15.11 -6.59 -11.42
C ALA A 157 -15.68 -6.75 -10.00
N ARG A 158 -16.55 -5.80 -9.62
CA ARG A 158 -17.41 -5.88 -8.41
C ARG A 158 -16.64 -5.98 -7.08
N LEU A 159 -15.42 -5.47 -7.03
CA LEU A 159 -14.69 -5.30 -5.78
C LEU A 159 -15.45 -4.37 -4.82
N GLY A 160 -15.46 -4.74 -3.54
CA GLY A 160 -15.94 -3.85 -2.48
C GLY A 160 -15.05 -2.60 -2.35
N ARG A 161 -15.57 -1.54 -1.72
CA ARG A 161 -14.85 -0.27 -1.57
C ARG A 161 -13.48 -0.43 -0.88
N VAL A 162 -13.39 -1.24 0.19
CA VAL A 162 -12.10 -1.48 0.87
C VAL A 162 -11.10 -2.13 -0.06
N GLU A 163 -11.53 -3.17 -0.77
CA GLU A 163 -10.64 -3.95 -1.63
C GLU A 163 -10.16 -3.11 -2.82
N ALA A 164 -11.08 -2.43 -3.51
CA ALA A 164 -10.74 -1.50 -4.58
C ALA A 164 -9.84 -0.36 -4.08
N GLY A 165 -10.12 0.20 -2.89
CA GLY A 165 -9.32 1.26 -2.29
C GLY A 165 -7.90 0.84 -1.93
N ARG A 166 -7.73 -0.37 -1.37
CA ARG A 166 -6.42 -0.97 -1.10
C ARG A 166 -5.64 -1.20 -2.39
N ARG A 167 -6.26 -1.87 -3.37
CA ARG A 167 -5.67 -2.10 -4.69
C ARG A 167 -5.22 -0.79 -5.34
N MET A 168 -6.07 0.24 -5.31
CA MET A 168 -5.72 1.55 -5.88
C MET A 168 -4.66 2.30 -5.08
N THR A 169 -4.57 2.08 -3.77
CA THR A 169 -3.47 2.63 -2.94
C THR A 169 -2.13 2.06 -3.39
N GLU A 170 -2.08 0.75 -3.68
CA GLU A 170 -0.90 0.07 -4.23
C GLU A 170 -0.54 0.60 -5.63
N VAL A 171 -1.51 0.70 -6.53
CA VAL A 171 -1.35 1.26 -7.87
C VAL A 171 -0.78 2.67 -7.84
N CYS A 172 -1.36 3.56 -7.03
CA CYS A 172 -0.85 4.93 -6.86
C CYS A 172 0.58 4.90 -6.33
N GLY A 173 0.88 4.03 -5.37
CA GLY A 173 2.19 3.91 -4.74
C GLY A 173 3.30 3.35 -5.62
N ALA A 174 2.97 2.67 -6.72
CA ALA A 174 3.97 2.19 -7.67
C ALA A 174 4.76 3.36 -8.30
N CYS A 175 4.10 4.50 -8.53
CA CYS A 175 4.76 5.74 -8.97
C CYS A 175 4.94 6.75 -7.80
N HIS A 176 3.97 6.84 -6.90
CA HIS A 176 3.97 7.79 -5.76
C HIS A 176 4.36 7.11 -4.44
N SER A 177 5.48 6.37 -4.44
CA SER A 177 5.91 5.56 -3.29
C SER A 177 6.13 6.38 -2.02
N SER A 178 6.69 7.60 -2.15
CA SER A 178 6.92 8.50 -1.02
C SER A 178 5.62 8.99 -0.38
N GLN A 179 4.62 9.34 -1.19
CA GLN A 179 3.31 9.79 -0.76
C GLN A 179 2.50 8.65 -0.17
N LYS A 180 2.52 7.45 -0.79
CA LYS A 180 1.91 6.25 -0.21
C LYS A 180 2.46 5.99 1.19
N LYS A 181 3.78 6.04 1.35
CA LYS A 181 4.45 5.79 2.64
C LYS A 181 4.01 6.76 3.74
N THR A 182 3.82 8.05 3.42
CA THR A 182 3.36 9.05 4.40
C THR A 182 1.85 9.01 4.62
N TYR A 183 1.07 8.77 3.58
CA TYR A 183 -0.37 8.53 3.65
C TYR A 183 -0.72 7.36 4.58
N LEU A 184 -0.05 6.20 4.43
CA LEU A 184 -0.27 5.02 5.28
C LEU A 184 0.10 5.24 6.76
N LYS A 185 0.90 6.25 7.07
CA LYS A 185 1.21 6.66 8.46
C LYS A 185 0.17 7.64 9.02
N GLY A 186 -0.55 8.35 8.16
CA GLY A 186 -1.61 9.28 8.51
C GLY A 186 -2.91 8.58 8.94
N PHE A 187 -3.85 9.36 9.45
CA PHE A 187 -5.13 8.84 9.94
C PHE A 187 -5.92 8.11 8.86
N HIS A 188 -6.10 8.74 7.69
CA HIS A 188 -6.85 8.15 6.59
C HIS A 188 -6.21 6.84 6.08
N GLY A 189 -4.90 6.82 5.84
CA GLY A 189 -4.24 5.59 5.41
C GLY A 189 -4.31 4.47 6.45
N LYS A 190 -4.12 4.77 7.74
CA LYS A 190 -4.28 3.76 8.80
C LYS A 190 -5.70 3.20 8.86
N THR A 191 -6.70 4.06 8.82
CA THR A 191 -8.10 3.64 8.97
C THR A 191 -8.65 2.99 7.69
N ALA A 192 -8.48 3.61 6.53
CA ALA A 192 -8.95 3.08 5.25
C ALA A 192 -8.17 1.81 4.85
N HIS A 193 -6.84 1.89 4.79
CA HIS A 193 -6.02 0.80 4.27
C HIS A 193 -5.83 -0.31 5.30
N ASN A 194 -5.37 0.02 6.52
CA ASN A 194 -4.99 -1.03 7.47
C ASN A 194 -6.20 -1.58 8.24
N LEU A 195 -7.13 -0.73 8.64
CA LEU A 195 -8.31 -1.14 9.41
C LEU A 195 -9.54 -1.45 8.54
N GLY A 196 -9.56 -1.03 7.28
CA GLY A 196 -10.69 -1.28 6.37
C GLY A 196 -11.94 -0.43 6.68
N ASP A 197 -11.76 0.76 7.25
CA ASP A 197 -12.85 1.69 7.52
C ASP A 197 -13.41 2.26 6.21
N MET A 198 -14.67 1.92 5.93
CA MET A 198 -15.40 2.34 4.74
C MET A 198 -15.63 3.85 4.64
N THR A 199 -15.61 4.55 5.79
CA THR A 199 -15.84 6.00 5.87
C THR A 199 -14.58 6.81 5.66
N SER A 200 -13.42 6.15 5.71
CA SER A 200 -12.13 6.80 5.54
C SER A 200 -11.77 6.99 4.07
N ALA A 201 -10.94 8.00 3.81
CA ALA A 201 -10.64 8.48 2.46
C ALA A 201 -9.40 7.80 1.86
N TYR A 202 -9.55 7.25 0.66
CA TYR A 202 -8.46 6.80 -0.21
C TYR A 202 -7.95 7.93 -1.12
N CYS A 203 -6.84 7.67 -1.83
CA CYS A 203 -6.25 8.59 -2.80
C CYS A 203 -7.30 9.18 -3.76
N SER A 204 -8.18 8.32 -4.28
CA SER A 204 -9.22 8.65 -5.25
C SER A 204 -10.39 9.46 -4.68
N ASP A 205 -10.63 9.44 -3.36
CA ASP A 205 -11.72 10.22 -2.77
C ASP A 205 -11.38 11.73 -2.74
N CYS A 206 -10.09 12.06 -2.58
CA CYS A 206 -9.59 13.43 -2.61
C CYS A 206 -9.18 13.87 -4.03
N HIS A 207 -8.33 13.09 -4.69
CA HIS A 207 -7.81 13.42 -6.03
C HIS A 207 -8.80 13.11 -7.17
N GLY A 208 -9.81 12.28 -6.91
CA GLY A 208 -10.76 11.80 -7.92
C GLY A 208 -10.24 10.58 -8.68
N ALA A 209 -11.06 9.53 -8.81
CA ALA A 209 -10.65 8.24 -9.37
C ALA A 209 -10.09 8.29 -10.80
N HIS A 210 -10.67 9.11 -11.68
CA HIS A 210 -10.22 9.26 -13.06
C HIS A 210 -9.73 10.68 -13.37
N THR A 211 -10.05 11.68 -12.57
CA THR A 211 -9.55 13.06 -12.78
C THR A 211 -8.18 13.29 -12.16
N CYS A 212 -7.83 12.59 -11.07
CA CYS A 212 -6.53 12.67 -10.41
C CYS A 212 -5.99 14.12 -10.29
N ILE A 213 -6.81 15.05 -9.78
CA ILE A 213 -6.48 16.47 -9.73
C ILE A 213 -5.33 16.72 -8.75
N SER A 214 -4.49 17.71 -9.04
CA SER A 214 -3.50 18.20 -8.07
C SER A 214 -4.18 18.98 -6.94
N LEU A 215 -3.85 18.64 -5.69
CA LEU A 215 -4.35 19.33 -4.49
C LEU A 215 -3.26 20.20 -3.85
N LYS A 216 -2.35 20.75 -4.66
CA LYS A 216 -1.32 21.69 -4.18
C LYS A 216 -1.93 23.02 -3.75
N GLU A 217 -2.95 23.48 -4.47
CA GLU A 217 -3.69 24.69 -4.16
C GLU A 217 -4.68 24.46 -3.02
N LYS A 218 -4.68 25.34 -2.02
CA LYS A 218 -5.50 25.21 -0.80
C LYS A 218 -6.99 25.16 -1.10
N ASP A 219 -7.47 25.96 -2.05
CA ASP A 219 -8.90 25.99 -2.40
C ASP A 219 -9.36 24.68 -3.04
N ALA A 220 -8.51 24.07 -3.87
CA ALA A 220 -8.78 22.76 -4.46
C ALA A 220 -8.77 21.67 -3.38
N ALA A 221 -7.81 21.71 -2.45
CA ALA A 221 -7.75 20.81 -1.31
C ALA A 221 -8.98 20.94 -0.40
N LEU A 222 -9.38 22.17 -0.06
CA LEU A 222 -10.54 22.44 0.78
C LEU A 222 -11.82 21.87 0.17
N LYS A 223 -12.02 22.05 -1.15
CA LYS A 223 -13.17 21.45 -1.87
C LYS A 223 -13.22 19.93 -1.76
N ALA A 224 -12.07 19.26 -1.72
CA ALA A 224 -12.01 17.82 -1.49
C ALA A 224 -12.35 17.48 -0.03
N CYS A 225 -11.80 18.20 0.94
CA CYS A 225 -12.07 18.00 2.36
C CYS A 225 -13.55 18.18 2.71
N LEU A 226 -14.20 19.21 2.15
CA LEU A 226 -15.60 19.55 2.41
C LEU A 226 -16.60 18.47 2.01
N ARG A 227 -16.21 17.49 1.18
CA ARG A 227 -17.06 16.33 0.84
C ARG A 227 -17.44 15.50 2.06
N CYS A 228 -16.53 15.41 3.04
CA CYS A 228 -16.76 14.66 4.28
C CYS A 228 -16.71 15.57 5.51
N HIS A 229 -15.88 16.62 5.49
CA HIS A 229 -15.72 17.58 6.59
C HIS A 229 -16.47 18.87 6.29
N GLN A 230 -17.81 18.84 6.32
CA GLN A 230 -18.66 19.98 5.92
C GLN A 230 -18.44 21.26 6.75
N LYS A 231 -17.86 21.15 7.94
CA LYS A 231 -17.54 22.27 8.84
C LYS A 231 -16.08 22.76 8.74
N ALA A 232 -15.30 22.22 7.79
CA ALA A 232 -13.91 22.63 7.61
C ALA A 232 -13.83 24.05 7.05
N ASP A 233 -12.91 24.86 7.60
CA ASP A 233 -12.58 26.19 7.09
C ASP A 233 -11.28 26.17 6.27
N ALA A 234 -10.85 27.34 5.76
CA ALA A 234 -9.62 27.44 4.96
C ALA A 234 -8.35 27.05 5.72
N SER A 235 -8.34 27.13 7.06
CA SER A 235 -7.20 26.71 7.86
C SER A 235 -7.02 25.19 7.82
N PHE A 236 -8.13 24.44 7.68
CA PHE A 236 -8.13 22.99 7.58
C PHE A 236 -7.31 22.48 6.39
N ALA A 237 -7.35 23.20 5.26
CA ALA A 237 -6.60 22.87 4.04
C ALA A 237 -5.10 23.28 4.10
N SER A 238 -4.64 23.82 5.23
CA SER A 238 -3.23 24.23 5.39
C SER A 238 -2.29 23.08 5.80
N PHE A 239 -2.84 21.91 6.17
CA PHE A 239 -2.05 20.74 6.52
C PHE A 239 -1.81 19.82 5.31
N VAL A 240 -0.57 19.37 5.13
CA VAL A 240 -0.19 18.42 4.07
C VAL A 240 -0.41 16.99 4.54
N ILE A 241 -1.36 16.29 3.91
CA ILE A 241 -1.76 14.93 4.28
C ILE A 241 -0.63 13.90 4.06
N HIS A 242 0.11 14.00 2.95
CA HIS A 242 1.15 13.04 2.58
C HIS A 242 2.38 13.72 1.91
N PRO A 243 3.29 14.31 2.70
CA PRO A 243 4.48 14.96 2.15
C PRO A 243 5.42 13.96 1.45
N ALA A 244 5.91 14.32 0.26
CA ALA A 244 6.82 13.49 -0.55
C ALA A 244 8.27 13.51 -0.04
N SER A 245 8.71 14.66 0.47
CA SER A 245 9.98 14.81 1.15
C SER A 245 9.80 15.80 2.29
N VAL A 246 10.30 15.45 3.46
CA VAL A 246 10.53 16.43 4.53
C VAL A 246 11.83 17.15 4.17
N LYS A 247 11.87 17.87 3.04
CA LYS A 247 12.98 18.79 2.79
C LYS A 247 12.82 19.91 3.81
N GLY A 248 13.69 19.88 4.80
CA GLY A 248 13.70 20.81 5.91
C GLY A 248 13.93 22.22 5.39
N GLU A 249 12.86 23.01 5.36
CA GLU A 249 12.94 24.45 5.11
C GLU A 249 12.30 25.24 6.25
N ASP A 250 12.27 24.63 7.44
CA ASP A 250 11.81 25.27 8.66
C ASP A 250 12.51 24.58 9.85
N SER A 251 13.67 25.12 10.26
CA SER A 251 14.48 24.58 11.36
C SER A 251 13.65 24.39 12.64
N ASN A 252 12.68 25.29 12.85
CA ASN A 252 11.71 25.24 13.94
C ASN A 252 10.78 24.02 13.88
N LYS A 253 10.32 23.59 12.70
CA LYS A 253 9.47 22.40 12.58
C LYS A 253 10.27 21.12 12.80
N VAL A 254 11.50 21.07 12.28
CA VAL A 254 12.41 19.93 12.51
C VAL A 254 12.73 19.80 14.01
N PHE A 255 13.03 20.91 14.69
CA PHE A 255 13.25 20.93 16.14
C PHE A 255 12.02 20.45 16.92
N LYS A 256 10.83 20.99 16.64
CA LYS A 256 9.59 20.58 17.32
C LYS A 256 9.29 19.08 17.12
N VAL A 257 9.46 18.57 15.90
CA VAL A 257 9.27 17.13 15.62
C VAL A 257 10.31 16.29 16.36
N ALA A 258 11.56 16.74 16.44
CA ALA A 258 12.61 16.06 17.19
C ALA A 258 12.29 16.02 18.70
N VAL A 259 11.84 17.13 19.28
CA VAL A 259 11.40 17.19 20.69
C VAL A 259 10.25 16.22 20.95
N ILE A 260 9.21 16.22 20.12
CA ILE A 260 8.07 15.30 20.27
C ILE A 260 8.54 13.85 20.19
N ARG A 261 9.43 13.52 19.25
CA ARG A 261 9.98 12.16 19.10
C ARG A 261 10.79 11.75 20.32
N THR A 262 11.66 12.62 20.83
CA THR A 262 12.47 12.36 22.03
C THR A 262 11.58 12.14 23.25
N VAL A 263 10.60 13.02 23.48
CA VAL A 263 9.64 12.87 24.60
C VAL A 263 8.88 11.56 24.50
N THR A 264 8.42 11.18 23.29
CA THR A 264 7.71 9.92 23.06
C THR A 264 8.58 8.71 23.39
N VAL A 265 9.84 8.71 22.98
CA VAL A 265 10.78 7.61 23.27
C VAL A 265 11.11 7.56 24.76
N VAL A 266 11.38 8.70 25.40
CA VAL A 266 11.67 8.74 26.84
C VAL A 266 10.49 8.23 27.66
N MET A 267 9.26 8.70 27.37
CA MET A 267 8.06 8.20 28.05
C MET A 267 7.83 6.71 27.78
N GLY A 268 8.01 6.25 26.54
CA GLY A 268 7.90 4.84 26.19
C GLY A 268 8.90 3.96 26.95
N SER A 269 10.15 4.41 27.06
CA SER A 269 11.21 3.72 27.82
C SER A 269 10.89 3.66 29.32
N ILE A 270 10.35 4.73 29.90
CA ILE A 270 9.93 4.75 31.32
C ILE A 270 8.82 3.72 31.55
N VAL A 271 7.79 3.71 30.69
CA VAL A 271 6.69 2.75 30.78
C VAL A 271 7.22 1.31 30.66
N LEU A 272 8.12 1.05 29.71
CA LEU A 272 8.72 -0.26 29.54
C LEU A 272 9.53 -0.69 30.79
N LEU A 273 10.33 0.22 31.35
CA LEU A 273 11.12 -0.06 32.56
C LEU A 273 10.22 -0.40 33.74
N ILE A 274 9.13 0.35 33.94
CA ILE A 274 8.13 0.07 34.97
C ILE A 274 7.55 -1.33 34.80
N ILE A 275 7.11 -1.68 33.58
CA ILE A 275 6.56 -3.01 33.28
C ILE A 275 7.61 -4.10 33.59
N VAL A 276 8.84 -3.95 33.09
CA VAL A 276 9.90 -4.94 33.31
C VAL A 276 10.23 -5.10 34.80
N PHE A 277 10.28 -4.01 35.55
CA PHE A 277 10.55 -4.05 36.99
C PHE A 277 9.46 -4.79 37.77
N PHE A 278 8.19 -4.41 37.57
CA PHE A 278 7.07 -5.03 38.30
C PHE A 278 6.90 -6.50 37.92
N TYR A 279 6.83 -6.82 36.63
CA TYR A 279 6.65 -8.19 36.18
C TYR A 279 7.89 -9.05 36.47
N GLY A 280 9.09 -8.49 36.34
CA GLY A 280 10.35 -9.18 36.65
C GLY A 280 10.46 -9.50 38.15
N HIS A 281 10.12 -8.55 39.02
CA HIS A 281 10.11 -8.78 40.46
C HIS A 281 9.09 -9.86 40.86
N SER A 282 7.85 -9.77 40.37
CA SER A 282 6.82 -10.78 40.63
C SER A 282 7.24 -12.17 40.14
N PHE A 283 7.88 -12.25 38.97
CA PHE A 283 8.40 -13.51 38.44
C PHE A 283 9.52 -14.11 39.30
N LEU A 284 10.48 -13.29 39.75
CA LEU A 284 11.55 -13.73 40.66
C LEU A 284 11.00 -14.21 42.01
N TRP A 285 9.97 -13.54 42.53
CA TRP A 285 9.30 -13.96 43.76
C TRP A 285 8.65 -15.34 43.61
N ILE A 286 7.93 -15.56 42.52
CA ILE A 286 7.32 -16.87 42.20
C ILE A 286 8.39 -17.96 42.05
N LEU A 287 9.51 -17.68 41.37
CA LEU A 287 10.62 -18.64 41.24
C LEU A 287 11.21 -19.01 42.60
N ARG A 288 11.39 -18.02 43.49
CA ARG A 288 11.88 -18.25 44.84
C ARG A 288 10.93 -19.14 45.64
N GLU A 289 9.64 -18.84 45.61
CA GLU A 289 8.63 -19.64 46.30
C GLU A 289 8.58 -21.09 45.78
N LEU A 290 8.68 -21.27 44.47
CA LEU A 290 8.73 -22.60 43.85
C LEU A 290 9.99 -23.38 44.28
N HIS A 291 11.14 -22.72 44.34
CA HIS A 291 12.39 -23.32 44.81
C HIS A 291 12.29 -23.75 46.28
N GLU A 292 11.73 -22.91 47.15
CA GLU A 292 11.51 -23.24 48.57
C GLU A 292 10.55 -24.42 48.73
N LYS A 293 9.45 -24.47 47.95
CA LYS A 293 8.50 -25.60 47.95
C LYS A 293 9.14 -26.91 47.48
N LEU A 294 9.99 -26.87 46.45
CA LEU A 294 10.72 -28.05 45.96
C LEU A 294 11.81 -28.54 46.92
N ARG A 295 12.35 -27.67 47.79
CA ARG A 295 13.37 -28.06 48.78
C ARG A 295 12.76 -28.73 50.03
N ARG A 296 11.50 -28.45 50.36
CA ARG A 296 10.81 -29.02 51.54
C ARG A 296 10.18 -30.41 51.32
N HIS A 297 10.30 -30.98 50.11
CA HIS A 297 9.79 -32.32 49.74
C HIS A 297 10.89 -33.15 49.10
#